data_AF-A0A7V9RWE6-F1
#
_entry.id   AF-A0A7V9RWE6-F1
#
_cell.length_a   1.000
_cell.length_b   1.000
_cell.length_c   1.000
_cell.angle_alpha   90.00
_cell.angle_beta   90.00
_cell.angle_gamma   90.00
#
_symmetry.space_group_name_H-M   'P 1'
#
loop_
_entity.id
_entity.type
_entity.pdbx_description
1 polymer ?
#
loop_
_entity_poly.entity_id
_entity_poly.type
_entity_poly.pdbx_seq_one_letter_code
_entity_poly.pdbx_strand_id
1 'polypeptide(L)'
;MAEQRELASAVDRLTLGADAERRFARRVEEAIRRARRSGRRTLASVTTPVPAEIDVSACVLRACAAGDRSFCLEQPERDGFALAGLGAAAVVEATGEERFDQAAAACRRLAEGALCDDEASDPERPAAAGPVWL
;
A
#
# COMPACT_ATOMS: atom_id res chain seq x y z
N MET A 1 21.70 23.93 -2.46
CA MET A 1 20.77 24.45 -3.48
C MET A 1 20.46 23.45 -4.59
N ALA A 2 21.43 22.71 -5.15
CA ALA A 2 21.17 21.63 -6.11
C ALA A 2 20.42 20.43 -5.48
N GLU A 3 20.85 19.99 -4.30
CA GLU A 3 20.26 18.88 -3.54
C GLU A 3 18.79 19.11 -3.12
N GLN A 4 18.41 20.36 -2.80
CA GLN A 4 17.02 20.73 -2.50
C GLN A 4 16.11 20.77 -3.73
N ARG A 5 16.66 21.08 -4.91
CA ARG A 5 15.92 21.04 -6.19
C ARG A 5 15.68 19.62 -6.65
N GLU A 6 16.64 18.73 -6.45
CA GLU A 6 16.51 17.30 -6.74
C GLU A 6 15.52 16.63 -5.78
N LEU A 7 15.54 17.00 -4.50
CA LEU A 7 14.56 16.56 -3.51
C LEU A 7 13.13 17.02 -3.84
N ALA A 8 12.95 18.29 -4.22
CA ALA A 8 11.65 18.81 -4.66
C ALA A 8 11.15 18.12 -5.94
N SER A 9 12.06 17.81 -6.88
CA SER A 9 11.74 17.05 -8.10
C SER A 9 11.38 15.59 -7.81
N ALA A 10 11.95 14.96 -6.78
CA ALA A 10 11.62 13.58 -6.39
C ALA A 10 10.28 13.51 -5.64
N VAL A 11 10.00 14.49 -4.77
CA VAL A 11 8.70 14.63 -4.10
C VAL A 11 7.57 14.80 -5.11
N ASP A 12 7.78 15.58 -6.17
CA ASP A 12 6.80 15.76 -7.25
C ASP A 12 6.47 14.44 -7.97
N ARG A 13 7.45 13.53 -8.10
CA ARG A 13 7.30 12.23 -8.79
C ARG A 13 6.53 11.17 -7.99
N LEU A 14 6.47 11.31 -6.66
CA LEU A 14 5.71 10.41 -5.78
C LEU A 14 4.44 11.06 -5.23
N THR A 15 4.12 12.28 -5.68
CA THR A 15 2.87 12.96 -5.30
C THR A 15 1.69 12.35 -6.06
N LEU A 16 0.57 12.15 -5.38
CA LEU A 16 -0.67 11.72 -6.03
C LEU A 16 -1.14 12.78 -7.01
N GLY A 17 -1.32 12.41 -8.27
CA GLY A 17 -2.01 13.25 -9.23
C GLY A 17 -3.47 13.51 -8.81
N ALA A 18 -4.04 14.64 -9.22
CA ALA A 18 -5.37 15.09 -8.79
C ALA A 18 -6.49 14.05 -9.03
N ASP A 19 -6.40 13.24 -10.09
CA ASP A 19 -7.34 12.13 -10.32
C ASP A 19 -7.19 10.99 -9.31
N ALA A 20 -5.97 10.61 -8.95
CA ALA A 20 -5.72 9.59 -7.94
C ALA A 20 -6.18 10.07 -6.55
N GLU A 21 -5.91 11.34 -6.22
CA GLU A 21 -6.38 11.97 -4.99
C GLU A 21 -7.92 11.96 -4.89
N ARG A 22 -8.63 12.41 -5.93
CA ARG A 22 -10.11 12.37 -5.98
C ARG A 22 -10.65 10.94 -5.83
N ARG A 23 -10.05 9.97 -6.53
CA ARG A 23 -10.45 8.55 -6.42
C ARG A 23 -10.23 8.03 -5.01
N PHE A 24 -9.11 8.37 -4.39
CA PHE A 24 -8.78 7.95 -3.02
C PHE A 24 -9.73 8.56 -2.00
N ALA A 25 -9.98 9.87 -2.07
CA ALA A 25 -10.94 10.56 -1.20
C ALA A 25 -12.34 9.91 -1.25
N ARG A 26 -12.85 9.65 -2.47
CA ARG A 26 -14.13 8.95 -2.65
C ARG A 26 -14.13 7.54 -2.05
N ARG A 27 -13.04 6.79 -2.18
CA ARG A 27 -12.91 5.45 -1.58
C ARG A 27 -12.87 5.52 -0.06
N VAL A 28 -12.15 6.48 0.52
CA VAL A 28 -12.11 6.70 1.97
C VAL A 28 -13.50 7.04 2.51
N GLU A 29 -14.24 7.93 1.85
CA GLU A 29 -15.61 8.26 2.26
C GLU A 29 -16.55 7.05 2.22
N GLU A 30 -16.48 6.22 1.18
CA GLU A 30 -17.26 5.00 1.09
C GLU A 30 -16.82 3.95 2.13
N ALA A 31 -15.51 3.79 2.37
CA ALA A 31 -14.99 2.90 3.40
C ALA A 31 -15.49 3.30 4.80
N ILE A 32 -15.49 4.60 5.12
CA ILE A 32 -16.04 5.11 6.38
C ILE A 32 -17.54 4.81 6.47
N ARG A 33 -18.31 5.04 5.40
CA ARG A 33 -19.75 4.73 5.38
C ARG A 33 -20.02 3.23 5.57
N ARG A 34 -19.25 2.35 4.93
CA ARG A 34 -19.35 0.90 5.11
C ARG A 34 -19.01 0.48 6.53
N ALA A 35 -17.90 1.00 7.07
CA ALA A 35 -17.45 0.67 8.41
C ALA A 35 -18.49 1.05 9.48
N ARG A 36 -19.13 2.21 9.33
CA ARG A 36 -20.22 2.64 10.22
C ARG A 36 -21.46 1.74 10.13
N ARG A 37 -21.83 1.28 8.94
CA ARG A 37 -23.00 0.41 8.74
C ARG A 37 -22.78 -1.02 9.23
N SER A 38 -21.59 -1.57 9.01
CA SER A 38 -21.29 -2.96 9.35
C SER A 38 -20.70 -3.13 10.76
N GLY A 39 -20.22 -2.04 11.38
CA GLY A 39 -19.45 -2.09 12.62
C GLY A 39 -18.06 -2.71 12.45
N ARG A 40 -17.58 -2.91 11.22
CA ARG A 40 -16.29 -3.55 10.90
C ARG A 40 -15.35 -2.57 10.21
N ARG A 41 -14.04 -2.80 10.30
CA ARG A 41 -13.04 -2.01 9.56
C ARG A 41 -13.19 -2.26 8.05
N THR A 42 -12.87 -1.25 7.24
CA THR A 42 -12.86 -1.34 5.78
C THR A 42 -11.62 -0.65 5.24
N LEU A 43 -10.84 -1.35 4.42
CA LEU A 43 -9.65 -0.79 3.77
C LEU A 43 -10.04 0.02 2.52
N ALA A 44 -9.32 1.10 2.29
CA ALA A 44 -9.36 1.88 1.06
C ALA A 44 -7.92 2.07 0.55
N SER A 45 -7.70 1.84 -0.73
CA SER A 45 -6.40 2.08 -1.37
C SER A 45 -6.58 2.59 -2.80
N VAL A 46 -5.50 3.14 -3.37
CA VAL A 46 -5.41 3.49 -4.78
C VAL A 46 -4.05 3.05 -5.30
N THR A 47 -4.03 2.51 -6.51
CA THR A 47 -2.81 2.18 -7.26
C THR A 47 -2.65 3.22 -8.38
N THR A 48 -1.46 3.80 -8.47
CA THR A 48 -1.10 4.79 -9.50
C THR A 48 0.23 4.40 -10.13
N PRO A 49 0.41 4.59 -11.46
CA PRO A 49 1.71 4.43 -12.06
C PRO A 49 2.69 5.45 -11.47
N VAL A 50 3.95 5.02 -11.34
CA VAL A 50 5.10 5.85 -10.99
C VAL A 50 6.20 5.61 -12.04
N PRO A 51 7.14 6.56 -12.24
CA PRO A 51 8.26 6.35 -13.14
C PRO A 51 9.06 5.09 -12.79
N ALA A 52 9.38 4.28 -13.80
CA ALA A 52 10.01 2.96 -13.62
C ALA A 52 11.46 3.05 -13.11
N GLU A 53 12.11 4.20 -13.27
CA GLU A 53 13.45 4.47 -12.75
C GLU A 53 13.49 4.74 -11.24
N ILE A 54 12.34 4.81 -10.56
CA ILE A 54 12.28 5.01 -9.11
C ILE A 54 12.68 3.73 -8.39
N ASP A 55 13.76 3.83 -7.62
CA ASP A 55 14.12 2.84 -6.60
C ASP A 55 13.21 3.02 -5.38
N VAL A 56 12.17 2.20 -5.30
CA VAL A 56 11.18 2.24 -4.21
C VAL A 56 11.78 1.87 -2.85
N SER A 57 12.80 1.01 -2.81
CA SER A 57 13.52 0.64 -1.59
C SER A 57 14.27 1.85 -1.05
N ALA A 58 15.03 2.54 -1.90
CA ALA A 58 15.75 3.76 -1.53
C ALA A 58 14.78 4.86 -1.05
N CYS A 59 13.63 5.03 -1.70
CA CYS A 59 12.61 5.98 -1.27
C CYS A 59 12.09 5.68 0.14
N VAL A 60 11.73 4.42 0.43
CA VAL A 60 11.26 4.02 1.76
C VAL A 60 12.35 4.18 2.82
N LEU A 61 13.56 3.70 2.55
CA LEU A 61 14.69 3.80 3.49
C LEU A 61 15.04 5.26 3.80
N ARG A 62 14.88 6.17 2.83
CA ARG A 62 15.07 7.61 3.03
C ARG A 62 13.96 8.26 3.86
N ALA A 63 12.72 7.82 3.67
CA ALA A 63 11.54 8.40 4.33
C ALA A 63 11.29 7.83 5.73
N CYS A 64 11.79 6.62 6.01
CA CYS A 64 11.59 5.90 7.26
C CYS A 64 12.23 6.64 8.44
N ALA A 65 11.44 6.93 9.48
CA ALA A 65 11.90 7.45 10.75
C ALA A 65 12.13 6.34 11.78
N ALA A 66 12.86 6.65 12.85
CA ALA A 66 13.06 5.71 13.95
C ALA A 66 11.70 5.29 14.56
N GLY A 67 11.41 3.99 14.49
CA GLY A 67 10.16 3.41 15.00
C GLY A 67 9.09 3.17 13.93
N ASP A 68 9.29 3.62 12.69
CA ASP A 68 8.40 3.29 11.59
C ASP A 68 8.49 1.80 11.23
N ARG A 69 7.37 1.23 10.81
CA ARG A 69 7.35 -0.07 10.12
C ARG A 69 7.80 0.18 8.69
N SER A 70 8.87 -0.48 8.26
CA SER A 70 9.33 -0.45 6.88
C SER A 70 9.64 -1.84 6.38
N PHE A 71 9.40 -2.07 5.08
CA PHE A 71 9.68 -3.32 4.40
C PHE A 71 10.26 -3.04 3.02
N CYS A 72 11.22 -3.84 2.58
CA CYS A 72 11.78 -3.81 1.23
C CYS A 72 12.03 -5.26 0.77
N LEU A 73 11.47 -5.63 -0.38
CA LEU A 73 11.70 -6.91 -1.06
C LEU A 73 12.09 -6.62 -2.49
N GLU A 74 13.24 -7.15 -2.91
CA GLU A 74 13.70 -7.09 -4.28
C GLU A 74 13.88 -8.51 -4.81
N GLN A 75 13.44 -8.71 -6.05
CA GLN A 75 13.56 -9.96 -6.79
C GLN A 75 14.13 -9.65 -8.18
N PRO A 76 15.45 -9.40 -8.30
CA PRO A 76 16.08 -9.03 -9.55
C PRO A 76 15.81 -10.03 -10.68
N GLU A 77 15.69 -11.32 -10.35
CA GLU A 77 15.42 -12.42 -11.28
C GLU A 77 13.97 -12.41 -11.81
N ARG A 78 13.07 -11.61 -11.23
CA ARG A 78 11.68 -11.45 -11.65
C ARG A 78 11.50 -10.11 -12.36
N ASP A 79 12.21 -9.92 -13.47
CA ASP A 79 12.19 -8.69 -14.27
C ASP A 79 12.45 -7.42 -13.44
N GLY A 80 13.33 -7.50 -12.44
CA GLY A 80 13.62 -6.38 -11.56
C GLY A 80 12.49 -5.99 -10.61
N PHE A 81 11.60 -6.92 -10.24
CA PHE A 81 10.51 -6.65 -9.32
C PHE A 81 11.01 -6.14 -7.96
N ALA A 82 10.43 -5.04 -7.49
CA ALA A 82 10.69 -4.47 -6.18
C ALA A 82 9.36 -4.05 -5.51
N LEU A 83 9.26 -4.31 -4.21
CA LEU A 83 8.13 -3.91 -3.37
C LEU A 83 8.66 -3.31 -2.08
N ALA A 84 8.27 -2.08 -1.79
CA ALA A 84 8.61 -1.40 -0.55
C ALA A 84 7.36 -0.83 0.13
N GLY A 85 7.34 -0.89 1.46
CA GLY A 85 6.23 -0.41 2.28
C GLY A 85 6.73 0.46 3.42
N LEU A 86 6.01 1.54 3.71
CA LEU A 86 6.24 2.44 4.84
C LEU A 86 4.94 2.61 5.64
N GLY A 87 5.03 2.41 6.94
CA GLY A 87 3.88 2.37 7.84
C GLY A 87 3.02 1.12 7.66
N ALA A 88 1.81 1.14 8.22
CA ALA A 88 0.83 0.08 8.07
C ALA A 88 -0.60 0.63 8.17
N ALA A 89 -1.47 0.26 7.22
CA ALA A 89 -2.90 0.58 7.29
C ALA A 89 -3.64 -0.33 8.28
N ALA A 90 -3.14 -1.55 8.49
CA ALA A 90 -3.64 -2.49 9.48
C ALA A 90 -2.50 -3.40 9.94
N VAL A 91 -2.57 -3.86 11.20
CA VAL A 91 -1.66 -4.84 11.78
C VAL A 91 -2.48 -6.04 12.23
N VAL A 92 -2.00 -7.23 11.89
CA VAL A 92 -2.58 -8.51 12.29
C VAL A 92 -1.52 -9.24 13.10
N GLU A 93 -1.86 -9.57 14.35
CA GLU A 93 -1.01 -10.33 15.26
C GLU A 93 -1.77 -11.56 15.73
N ALA A 94 -1.09 -12.69 15.80
CA ALA A 94 -1.64 -13.94 16.28
C ALA A 94 -0.55 -14.76 16.97
N THR A 95 -0.94 -15.54 17.99
CA THR A 95 -0.02 -16.30 18.84
C THR A 95 -0.59 -17.69 19.10
N GLY A 96 0.27 -18.65 19.49
CA GLY A 96 -0.14 -20.04 19.76
C GLY A 96 -0.02 -20.96 18.54
N GLU A 97 -0.57 -22.17 18.66
CA GLU A 97 -0.45 -23.22 17.66
C GLU A 97 -1.21 -22.87 16.36
N GLU A 98 -2.40 -22.26 16.50
CA GLU A 98 -3.26 -21.86 15.37
C GLU A 98 -2.94 -20.47 14.80
N ARG A 99 -1.80 -19.87 15.16
CA ARG A 99 -1.49 -18.46 14.83
C ARG A 99 -1.59 -18.13 13.34
N PHE A 100 -1.20 -19.05 12.46
CA PHE A 100 -1.26 -18.84 11.02
C PHE A 100 -2.69 -18.81 10.50
N ASP A 101 -3.55 -19.72 10.96
CA ASP A 101 -4.96 -19.76 10.57
C ASP A 101 -5.72 -18.54 11.09
N GLN A 102 -5.41 -18.12 12.32
CA GLN A 102 -5.97 -16.91 12.92
C GLN A 102 -5.55 -15.65 12.17
N ALA A 103 -4.27 -15.52 11.82
CA ALA A 103 -3.75 -14.42 11.02
C ALA A 103 -4.39 -14.39 9.63
N ALA A 104 -4.43 -15.54 8.94
CA ALA A 104 -5.04 -15.64 7.61
C ALA A 104 -6.54 -15.29 7.63
N ALA A 105 -7.27 -15.74 8.66
CA ALA A 105 -8.68 -15.38 8.84
C ALA A 105 -8.86 -13.88 9.11
N ALA A 106 -7.96 -13.26 9.88
CA ALA A 106 -7.99 -11.82 10.12
C ALA A 106 -7.68 -11.00 8.85
N CYS A 107 -6.68 -11.41 8.07
CA CYS A 107 -6.37 -10.79 6.78
C CYS A 107 -7.56 -10.88 5.81
N ARG A 108 -8.19 -12.06 5.69
CA ARG A 108 -9.40 -12.23 4.86
C ARG A 108 -10.54 -11.31 5.30
N ARG A 109 -10.80 -11.19 6.60
CA ARG A 109 -11.83 -10.26 7.12
C ARG A 109 -11.52 -8.80 6.83
N LEU A 110 -10.25 -8.40 6.78
CA LEU A 110 -9.85 -7.03 6.46
C LEU A 110 -9.90 -6.76 4.95
N ALA A 111 -9.61 -7.77 4.13
CA ALA A 111 -9.76 -7.71 2.68
C ALA A 111 -11.24 -7.72 2.26
N GLU A 112 -12.12 -8.34 3.06
CA GLU A 112 -13.56 -8.39 2.81
C GLU A 112 -14.16 -6.98 2.70
N GLY A 113 -14.65 -6.64 1.51
CA GLY A 113 -15.27 -5.34 1.24
C GLY A 113 -14.29 -4.18 1.10
N ALA A 114 -12.97 -4.46 1.01
CA ALA A 114 -11.95 -3.47 0.70
C ALA A 114 -12.25 -2.76 -0.62
N LEU A 115 -11.90 -1.48 -0.67
CA LEU A 115 -12.05 -0.63 -1.84
C LEU A 115 -10.66 -0.36 -2.42
N CYS A 116 -10.24 -1.15 -3.39
CA CYS A 116 -8.90 -1.10 -3.94
C CYS A 116 -8.88 -1.19 -5.46
N ASP A 117 -7.71 -0.97 -6.05
CA ASP A 117 -7.38 -1.43 -7.40
C ASP A 117 -6.65 -2.76 -7.22
N ASP A 118 -7.25 -3.88 -7.60
CA ASP A 118 -6.65 -5.21 -7.51
C ASP A 118 -6.86 -6.00 -8.80
N GLU A 119 -6.14 -7.12 -8.94
CA GLU A 119 -6.23 -8.00 -10.12
C GLU A 119 -7.63 -8.59 -10.30
N ALA A 120 -8.38 -8.78 -9.19
CA ALA A 120 -9.74 -9.30 -9.23
C ALA A 120 -10.73 -8.32 -9.89
N SER A 121 -10.48 -7.02 -9.78
CA SER A 121 -11.27 -5.97 -10.41
C SER A 121 -10.78 -5.61 -11.81
N ASP A 122 -9.50 -5.83 -12.12
CA ASP A 122 -8.88 -5.53 -13.41
C ASP A 122 -7.63 -6.42 -13.62
N PRO A 123 -7.68 -7.45 -14.49
CA PRO A 123 -6.57 -8.37 -14.72
C PRO A 123 -5.30 -7.73 -15.29
N GLU A 124 -5.38 -6.50 -15.82
CA GLU A 124 -4.22 -5.78 -16.31
C GLU A 124 -3.42 -5.08 -15.20
N ARG A 125 -3.87 -5.19 -13.95
CA ARG A 125 -3.18 -4.59 -12.80
C ARG A 125 -1.87 -5.30 -12.51
N PRO A 126 -0.82 -4.54 -12.13
CA PRO A 126 0.46 -5.14 -11.78
C PRO A 126 0.31 -6.02 -10.53
N ALA A 127 1.19 -7.02 -10.41
CA ALA A 127 1.38 -7.75 -9.16
C ALA A 127 1.59 -6.76 -8.01
N ALA A 128 1.03 -7.07 -6.84
CA ALA A 128 1.03 -6.21 -5.66
C ALA A 128 0.23 -4.89 -5.79
N ALA A 129 -0.68 -4.75 -6.77
CA ALA A 129 -1.68 -3.69 -6.75
C ALA A 129 -2.63 -3.83 -5.54
N GLY A 130 -2.90 -2.70 -4.88
CA GLY A 130 -3.78 -2.66 -3.71
C GLY A 130 -3.05 -2.97 -2.39
N PRO A 131 -3.78 -3.33 -1.31
CA PRO A 131 -3.17 -3.66 -0.03
C PRO A 131 -2.37 -4.96 -0.11
N VAL A 132 -1.15 -4.94 0.41
CA VAL A 132 -0.26 -6.11 0.52
C VAL A 132 -0.10 -6.52 1.98
N TRP A 133 -0.06 -7.83 2.24
CA TRP A 133 0.30 -8.39 3.54
C TRP A 133 1.78 -8.74 3.51
N LEU A 134 2.55 -8.18 4.45
CA LEU A 134 4.00 -8.26 4.54
C LEU A 134 4.43 -8.83 5.90
#